data_AF-A0A9Q0K0H2-F1
#
_entry.id   AF-A0A9Q0K0H2-F1
#
_cell.length_a   1.000
_cell.length_b   1.000
_cell.length_c   1.000
_cell.angle_alpha   90.00
_cell.angle_beta   90.00
_cell.angle_gamma   90.00
#
_symmetry.space_group_name_H-M   'P 1'
#
loop_
_entity.id
_entity.type
_entity.pdbx_description
1 polymer ?
#
loop_
_entity_poly.entity_id
_entity_poly.type
_entity_poly.pdbx_seq_one_letter_code
_entity_poly.pdbx_strand_id
1 'polypeptide(L)'
;MAPTPLGALPIIGHLHLVAGKEPSHRTQAAMADKYGPAIMLRRGVVSSKYLGYHHAIFAFTPYGPYWRGIRKVATLEFLSKSRPDKLRHVRASAVNTSIKELYSLWAKHGGARPVKVEMRQWFEHLILNVITEMIAGKRSFGNISSEYEDEAQRVRKAVAELMYLFGVFIVSDAVPYCEWLDFGGHIKAMKLLAVEFDYIFGKWLEEHRQKIDKRTAGEESEHDFIDIQQRDEAERSIDVDRWVNL
;
A
#
# COMPACT_ATOMS: atom_id res chain seq x y z
N MET A 1 -23.98 0.03 26.18
CA MET A 1 -23.96 0.77 24.91
C MET A 1 -22.90 1.85 25.04
N ALA A 2 -21.99 2.00 24.07
CA ALA A 2 -21.03 3.10 24.08
C ALA A 2 -21.78 4.44 23.89
N PRO A 3 -21.39 5.52 24.58
CA PRO A 3 -21.99 6.83 24.41
C PRO A 3 -21.78 7.35 22.97
N THR A 4 -22.85 7.90 22.40
CA THR A 4 -22.81 8.62 21.14
C THR A 4 -22.57 10.10 21.45
N PRO A 5 -21.54 10.75 20.89
CA PRO A 5 -21.28 12.15 21.18
C PRO A 5 -22.49 13.02 20.81
N LEU A 6 -22.79 14.02 21.63
CA LEU A 6 -23.81 15.02 21.31
C LEU A 6 -23.37 15.84 20.09
N GLY A 7 -24.34 16.23 19.25
CA GLY A 7 -24.11 17.07 18.07
C GLY A 7 -24.17 16.34 16.74
N ALA A 8 -24.52 15.06 16.68
CA ALA A 8 -24.75 14.38 15.40
C ALA A 8 -25.79 15.15 14.56
N LEU A 9 -25.36 15.68 13.41
CA LEU A 9 -26.26 16.39 12.51
C LEU A 9 -27.01 15.39 11.62
N PRO A 10 -28.24 15.71 11.19
CA PRO A 10 -28.91 14.94 10.15
C PRO A 10 -28.00 14.84 8.93
N ILE A 11 -27.94 13.65 8.34
CA ILE A 11 -27.14 13.33 7.14
C ILE A 11 -25.63 13.18 7.44
N ILE A 12 -24.95 14.19 8.00
CA ILE A 12 -23.47 14.14 8.18
C ILE A 12 -23.00 13.54 9.52
N GLY A 13 -23.90 13.25 10.46
CA GLY A 13 -23.55 12.66 11.75
C GLY A 13 -22.52 13.49 12.52
N HIS A 14 -21.49 12.84 13.08
CA HIS A 14 -20.38 13.49 13.80
C HIS A 14 -19.30 14.05 12.89
N LEU A 15 -19.51 14.05 11.56
CA LEU A 15 -18.47 14.41 10.61
C LEU A 15 -17.83 15.76 10.91
N HIS A 16 -18.66 16.79 11.05
CA HIS A 16 -18.22 18.17 11.29
C HIS A 16 -17.32 18.30 12.54
N LEU A 17 -17.35 17.33 13.45
CA LEU A 17 -16.47 17.29 14.61
C LEU A 17 -15.09 16.72 14.26
N VAL A 18 -14.99 15.76 13.32
CA VAL A 18 -13.75 15.01 13.01
C VAL A 18 -13.02 15.53 11.77
N ALA A 19 -13.72 16.19 10.84
CA ALA A 19 -13.15 16.74 9.60
C ALA A 19 -12.75 18.23 9.71
N GLY A 20 -12.32 18.66 10.90
CA GLY A 20 -11.85 20.02 11.15
C GLY A 20 -10.39 20.27 10.72
N LYS A 21 -9.86 21.45 11.09
CA LYS A 21 -8.45 21.82 10.83
C LYS A 21 -7.43 20.94 11.57
N GLU A 22 -7.84 20.33 12.67
CA GLU A 22 -7.00 19.43 13.46
C GLU A 22 -6.97 18.02 12.84
N PRO A 23 -5.83 17.31 12.91
CA PRO A 23 -5.76 15.90 12.49
C PRO A 23 -6.79 15.04 13.22
N SER A 24 -7.45 14.15 12.47
CA SER A 24 -8.57 13.34 12.96
C SER A 24 -8.29 12.54 14.24
N HIS A 25 -7.05 12.08 14.46
CA HIS A 25 -6.67 11.34 15.66
C HIS A 25 -6.64 12.21 16.93
N ARG A 26 -6.33 13.51 16.82
CA ARG A 26 -6.37 14.44 17.96
C ARG A 26 -7.80 14.73 18.38
N THR A 27 -8.68 14.92 17.40
CA THR A 27 -10.12 15.06 17.67
C THR A 27 -10.68 13.81 18.32
N GLN A 28 -10.32 12.62 17.83
CA GLN A 28 -10.74 11.35 18.43
C GLN A 28 -10.23 11.19 19.86
N ALA A 29 -8.99 11.59 20.15
CA ALA A 29 -8.46 11.59 21.51
C ALA A 29 -9.25 12.52 22.44
N ALA A 30 -9.52 13.77 22.00
CA ALA A 30 -10.32 14.71 22.78
C ALA A 30 -11.77 14.21 22.98
N MET A 31 -12.34 13.49 22.01
CA MET A 31 -13.63 12.82 22.18
C MET A 31 -13.55 11.72 23.23
N ALA A 32 -12.50 10.89 23.22
CA ALA A 32 -12.28 9.83 24.20
C ALA A 32 -12.14 10.40 25.63
N ASP A 33 -11.40 11.49 25.80
CA ASP A 33 -11.27 12.19 27.09
C ASP A 33 -12.63 12.70 27.60
N LYS A 34 -13.51 13.13 26.69
CA LYS A 34 -14.80 13.73 27.04
C LYS A 34 -15.93 12.70 27.25
N TYR A 35 -16.00 11.68 26.42
CA TYR A 35 -17.12 10.72 26.38
C TYR A 35 -16.74 9.32 26.87
N GLY A 36 -15.46 9.10 27.19
CA GLY A 36 -14.94 7.82 27.65
C GLY A 36 -14.30 6.97 26.54
N PRO A 37 -13.72 5.82 26.90
CA PRO A 37 -12.85 5.04 26.02
C PRO A 37 -13.56 4.34 24.85
N ALA A 38 -14.89 4.34 24.83
CA ALA A 38 -15.69 3.74 23.76
C ALA A 38 -16.70 4.76 23.24
N ILE A 39 -16.67 5.04 21.95
CA ILE A 39 -17.52 6.03 21.28
C ILE A 39 -18.01 5.46 19.96
N MET A 40 -19.28 5.66 19.64
CA MET A 40 -19.83 5.26 18.35
C MET A 40 -19.80 6.43 17.36
N LEU A 41 -19.13 6.24 16.22
CA LEU A 41 -19.06 7.21 15.12
C LEU A 41 -19.60 6.57 13.83
N ARG A 42 -20.43 7.30 13.09
CA ARG A 42 -20.88 6.90 11.75
C ARG A 42 -19.96 7.51 10.70
N ARG A 43 -19.19 6.68 9.98
CA ARG A 43 -18.24 7.13 8.96
C ARG A 43 -18.22 6.18 7.76
N GLY A 44 -18.32 6.73 6.54
CA GLY A 44 -18.01 6.03 5.30
C GLY A 44 -16.52 6.14 4.93
N VAL A 45 -16.05 5.21 4.09
CA VAL A 45 -14.69 5.23 3.51
C VAL A 45 -14.80 5.01 2.00
N VAL A 46 -15.12 6.07 1.26
CA VAL A 46 -15.33 6.07 -0.19
C VAL A 46 -14.02 5.78 -0.93
N SER A 47 -12.87 6.16 -0.38
CA SER A 47 -11.56 5.78 -0.93
C SER A 47 -11.42 4.26 -1.11
N SER A 48 -11.91 3.47 -0.15
CA SER A 48 -11.92 2.00 -0.25
C SER A 48 -12.84 1.46 -1.36
N LYS A 49 -13.87 2.22 -1.77
CA LYS A 49 -14.73 1.84 -2.91
C LYS A 49 -13.97 1.98 -4.22
N TYR A 50 -13.26 3.10 -4.43
CA TYR A 50 -12.63 3.44 -5.70
C TYR A 50 -11.19 2.96 -5.85
N LEU A 51 -10.37 3.11 -4.81
CA LEU A 51 -8.97 2.64 -4.78
C LEU A 51 -8.86 1.22 -4.24
N GLY A 52 -9.86 0.80 -3.47
CA GLY A 52 -9.86 -0.49 -2.82
C GLY A 52 -10.59 -1.59 -3.59
N TYR A 53 -10.81 -1.43 -4.89
CA TYR A 53 -11.53 -2.37 -5.76
C TYR A 53 -12.87 -2.81 -5.13
N HIS A 54 -13.77 -1.86 -4.88
CA HIS A 54 -15.04 -2.11 -4.19
C HIS A 54 -14.89 -2.77 -2.81
N HIS A 55 -13.96 -2.27 -1.99
CA HIS A 55 -13.67 -2.78 -0.65
C HIS A 55 -13.07 -4.20 -0.63
N ALA A 56 -12.36 -4.62 -1.67
CA ALA A 56 -11.64 -5.89 -1.71
C ALA A 56 -10.23 -5.81 -1.11
N ILE A 57 -9.65 -4.61 -0.97
CA ILE A 57 -8.31 -4.47 -0.39
C ILE A 57 -8.26 -4.89 1.08
N PHE A 58 -7.25 -5.70 1.40
CA PHE A 58 -7.08 -6.35 2.71
C PHE A 58 -7.28 -5.41 3.92
N ALA A 59 -6.81 -4.16 3.84
CA ALA A 59 -6.89 -3.19 4.94
C ALA A 59 -8.32 -2.68 5.25
N PHE A 60 -9.23 -2.72 4.28
CA PHE A 60 -10.57 -2.12 4.40
C PHE A 60 -11.72 -3.07 4.06
N THR A 61 -11.42 -4.31 3.65
CA THR A 61 -12.41 -5.36 3.44
C THR A 61 -13.19 -5.66 4.72
N PRO A 62 -14.54 -5.67 4.69
CA PRO A 62 -15.34 -6.09 5.82
C PRO A 62 -14.99 -7.51 6.29
N TYR A 63 -15.09 -7.75 7.59
CA TYR A 63 -14.83 -9.08 8.13
C TYR A 63 -15.78 -10.12 7.51
N GLY A 64 -15.23 -11.25 7.05
CA GLY A 64 -15.98 -12.33 6.43
C GLY A 64 -15.08 -13.49 6.01
N PRO A 65 -15.62 -14.52 5.33
CA PRO A 65 -14.84 -15.64 4.81
C PRO A 65 -13.67 -15.20 3.92
N TYR A 66 -13.91 -14.25 3.02
CA TYR A 66 -12.88 -13.69 2.13
C TYR A 66 -11.74 -13.01 2.90
N TRP A 67 -12.06 -12.10 3.83
CA TRP A 67 -11.06 -11.45 4.68
C TRP A 67 -10.25 -12.46 5.50
N ARG A 68 -10.90 -13.51 6.05
CA ARG A 68 -10.20 -14.57 6.78
C ARG A 68 -9.24 -15.34 5.88
N GLY A 69 -9.64 -15.61 4.64
CA GLY A 69 -8.79 -16.23 3.62
C GLY A 69 -7.56 -15.39 3.32
N ILE A 70 -7.74 -14.12 2.96
CA ILE A 70 -6.62 -13.21 2.69
C ILE A 70 -5.74 -13.04 3.93
N ARG A 71 -6.32 -12.88 5.13
CA ARG A 71 -5.54 -12.79 6.37
C ARG A 71 -4.71 -14.04 6.60
N LYS A 72 -5.25 -15.23 6.33
CA LYS A 72 -4.52 -16.50 6.44
C LYS A 72 -3.34 -16.52 5.47
N VAL A 73 -3.54 -16.17 4.21
CA VAL A 73 -2.46 -16.05 3.21
C VAL A 73 -1.44 -14.99 3.65
N ALA A 74 -1.87 -13.78 4.00
CA ALA A 74 -1.03 -12.71 4.53
C ALA A 74 -0.13 -13.19 5.71
N THR A 75 -0.73 -13.91 6.65
CA THR A 75 -0.03 -14.33 7.87
C THR A 75 0.90 -15.52 7.62
N LEU A 76 0.48 -16.50 6.82
CA LEU A 76 1.24 -17.73 6.59
C LEU A 76 2.29 -17.60 5.50
N GLU A 77 1.99 -16.82 4.46
CA GLU A 77 2.91 -16.62 3.35
C GLU A 77 3.85 -15.45 3.63
N PHE A 78 3.36 -14.31 4.14
CA PHE A 78 4.18 -13.09 4.22
C PHE A 78 4.77 -12.84 5.59
N LEU A 79 3.94 -12.93 6.63
CA LEU A 79 4.33 -12.60 8.00
C LEU A 79 4.79 -13.84 8.80
N SER A 80 4.86 -15.01 8.16
CA SER A 80 5.30 -16.26 8.79
C SER A 80 6.79 -16.23 9.06
N LYS A 81 7.23 -16.94 10.09
CA LYS A 81 8.60 -16.90 10.61
C LYS A 81 9.69 -17.21 9.57
N SER A 82 9.41 -18.03 8.55
CA SER A 82 10.40 -18.41 7.53
C SER A 82 10.60 -17.38 6.41
N ARG A 83 9.65 -16.46 6.21
CA ARG A 83 9.67 -15.50 5.09
C ARG A 83 10.56 -14.28 5.35
N PRO A 84 10.55 -13.65 6.55
CA PRO A 84 11.54 -12.64 6.93
C PRO A 84 12.98 -13.11 6.79
N ASP A 85 13.25 -14.41 6.99
CA ASP A 85 14.57 -15.02 6.80
C ASP A 85 14.93 -15.16 5.31
N LYS A 86 13.98 -15.58 4.47
CA LYS A 86 14.14 -15.64 3.00
C LYS A 86 14.23 -14.27 2.33
N LEU A 87 13.65 -13.22 2.93
CA LEU A 87 13.73 -11.83 2.44
C LEU A 87 14.74 -11.00 3.23
N ARG A 88 15.53 -11.64 4.11
CA ARG A 88 16.49 -10.95 4.98
C ARG A 88 17.58 -10.29 4.17
N HIS A 89 18.12 -11.00 3.18
CA HIS A 89 19.17 -10.49 2.32
C HIS A 89 18.64 -9.39 1.40
N VAL A 90 17.39 -9.48 0.91
CA VAL A 90 16.75 -8.41 0.13
C VAL A 90 16.67 -7.13 0.95
N ARG A 91 16.10 -7.20 2.16
CA ARG A 91 16.00 -6.04 3.06
C ARG A 91 17.38 -5.50 3.46
N ALA A 92 18.34 -6.39 3.74
CA ALA A 92 19.70 -5.99 4.07
C ALA A 92 20.40 -5.31 2.88
N SER A 93 20.17 -5.79 1.66
CA SER A 93 20.69 -5.22 0.42
C SER A 93 20.11 -3.82 0.17
N ALA A 94 18.79 -3.65 0.33
CA ALA A 94 18.13 -2.35 0.23
C ALA A 94 18.70 -1.34 1.22
N VAL A 95 18.78 -1.72 2.50
CA VAL A 95 19.33 -0.86 3.57
C VAL A 95 20.80 -0.51 3.30
N ASN A 96 21.62 -1.51 2.93
CA ASN A 96 23.03 -1.29 2.64
C ASN A 96 23.23 -0.34 1.45
N THR A 97 22.37 -0.45 0.42
CA THR A 97 22.39 0.46 -0.73
C THR A 97 22.03 1.88 -0.31
N SER A 98 20.97 2.09 0.46
CA SER A 98 20.62 3.42 0.97
C SER A 98 21.68 4.03 1.88
N ILE A 99 22.41 3.22 2.66
CA ILE A 99 23.57 3.67 3.44
C ILE A 99 24.73 4.08 2.52
N LYS A 100 25.01 3.30 1.48
CA LYS A 100 26.04 3.63 0.48
C LYS A 100 25.72 4.93 -0.25
N GLU A 101 24.45 5.19 -0.55
CA GLU A 101 24.01 6.46 -1.15
C GLU A 101 24.30 7.64 -0.22
N LEU A 102 23.96 7.54 1.07
CA LEU A 102 24.32 8.55 2.07
C LEU A 102 25.83 8.79 2.13
N TYR A 103 26.62 7.70 2.15
CA TYR A 103 28.07 7.78 2.16
C TYR A 103 28.60 8.46 0.89
N SER A 104 28.06 8.12 -0.28
CA SER A 104 28.44 8.73 -1.55
C SER A 104 28.10 10.22 -1.61
N LEU A 105 26.97 10.63 -1.04
CA LEU A 105 26.58 12.04 -0.93
C LEU A 105 27.55 12.79 -0.04
N TRP A 106 27.93 12.21 1.10
CA TRP A 106 28.93 12.77 1.99
C TRP A 106 30.31 12.90 1.33
N ALA A 107 30.76 11.84 0.63
CA ALA A 107 32.03 11.84 -0.09
C ALA A 107 32.09 12.90 -1.20
N LYS A 108 30.99 13.09 -1.95
CA LYS A 108 30.87 14.14 -2.98
C LYS A 108 30.98 15.55 -2.41
N HIS A 109 30.62 15.77 -1.15
CA HIS A 109 30.73 17.06 -0.46
C HIS A 109 32.08 17.24 0.28
N GLY A 110 33.11 16.50 -0.14
CA GLY A 110 34.48 16.68 0.33
C GLY A 110 34.84 15.91 1.61
N GLY A 111 33.96 15.05 2.12
CA GLY A 111 34.29 14.08 3.19
C GLY A 111 34.77 14.68 4.52
N ALA A 112 34.70 15.99 4.69
CA ALA A 112 35.25 16.68 5.86
C ALA A 112 34.16 17.22 6.80
N ARG A 113 32.94 17.43 6.29
CA ARG A 113 31.83 18.01 7.05
C ARG A 113 30.56 17.15 6.92
N PRO A 114 29.74 17.09 7.97
CA PRO A 114 28.42 16.47 7.88
C PRO A 114 27.58 17.11 6.77
N VAL A 115 26.89 16.29 5.98
CA VAL A 115 25.94 16.76 4.96
C VAL A 115 24.54 16.78 5.55
N LYS A 116 23.80 17.86 5.33
CA LYS A 116 22.39 17.95 5.72
C LYS A 116 21.56 17.09 4.76
N VAL A 117 20.85 16.11 5.31
CA VAL A 117 19.96 15.21 4.57
C VAL A 117 18.53 15.39 5.07
N GLU A 118 17.56 15.42 4.16
CA GLU A 118 16.16 15.42 4.55
C GLU A 118 15.71 14.00 4.89
N MET A 119 15.63 13.71 6.18
CA MET A 119 15.39 12.35 6.67
C MET A 119 14.03 11.79 6.25
N ARG A 120 13.01 12.63 6.08
CA ARG A 120 11.68 12.17 5.66
C ARG A 120 11.74 11.61 4.23
N GLN A 121 12.27 12.36 3.26
CA GLN A 121 12.49 11.83 1.90
C GLN A 121 13.35 10.56 1.90
N TRP A 122 14.41 10.53 2.70
CA TRP A 122 15.28 9.36 2.77
C TRP A 122 14.55 8.10 3.28
N PHE A 123 13.74 8.23 4.35
CA PHE A 123 12.91 7.12 4.84
C PHE A 123 11.81 6.73 3.86
N GLU A 124 11.17 7.70 3.19
CA GLU A 124 10.19 7.44 2.14
C GLU A 124 10.81 6.59 1.00
N HIS A 125 12.03 6.91 0.56
CA HIS A 125 12.75 6.13 -0.47
C HIS A 125 13.15 4.75 0.04
N LEU A 126 13.69 4.64 1.25
CA LEU A 126 14.09 3.36 1.83
C LEU A 126 12.91 2.40 1.98
N ILE A 127 11.79 2.88 2.53
CA ILE A 127 10.59 2.05 2.73
C ILE A 127 10.03 1.60 1.39
N LEU A 128 9.93 2.53 0.42
CA LEU A 128 9.42 2.20 -0.90
C LEU A 128 10.31 1.16 -1.59
N ASN A 129 11.64 1.34 -1.55
CA ASN A 129 12.60 0.37 -2.07
C ASN A 129 12.43 -1.02 -1.47
N VAL A 130 12.36 -1.09 -0.14
CA VAL A 130 12.19 -2.37 0.56
C VAL A 130 10.89 -3.04 0.11
N ILE A 131 9.79 -2.29 -0.02
CA ILE A 131 8.50 -2.83 -0.44
C ILE A 131 8.56 -3.30 -1.90
N THR A 132 9.09 -2.50 -2.82
CA THR A 132 9.15 -2.84 -4.25
C THR A 132 10.09 -4.01 -4.52
N GLU A 133 11.20 -4.11 -3.80
CA GLU A 133 12.15 -5.23 -3.93
C GLU A 133 11.56 -6.52 -3.34
N MET A 134 10.76 -6.44 -2.27
CA MET A 134 10.03 -7.60 -1.74
C MET A 134 8.88 -8.06 -2.64
N ILE A 135 8.18 -7.13 -3.30
CA ILE A 135 6.98 -7.42 -4.08
C ILE A 135 7.32 -7.90 -5.49
N ALA A 136 8.15 -7.14 -6.19
CA ALA A 136 8.41 -7.34 -7.62
C ALA A 136 9.87 -7.74 -7.91
N GLY A 137 10.69 -7.98 -6.86
CA GLY A 137 12.11 -8.26 -7.04
C GLY A 137 12.86 -7.10 -7.70
N LYS A 138 12.23 -5.92 -7.77
CA LYS A 138 12.72 -4.74 -8.49
C LYS A 138 13.33 -3.75 -7.52
N ARG A 139 14.48 -3.22 -7.91
CA ARG A 139 15.08 -2.06 -7.25
C ARG A 139 14.51 -0.80 -7.89
N SER A 140 13.82 0.00 -7.09
CA SER A 140 13.27 1.27 -7.56
C SER A 140 14.26 2.44 -7.41
N PHE A 141 15.22 2.40 -6.50
CA PHE A 141 16.20 3.48 -6.35
C PHE A 141 17.65 2.97 -6.26
N GLY A 142 18.55 3.70 -6.90
CA GLY A 142 19.97 3.39 -7.09
C GLY A 142 20.42 3.77 -8.50
N ASN A 143 21.74 3.84 -8.75
CA ASN A 143 22.33 4.15 -10.07
C ASN A 143 21.89 3.11 -11.12
N ILE A 144 20.76 3.33 -11.76
CA ILE A 144 20.12 2.45 -12.76
C ILE A 144 19.79 3.31 -13.99
N SER A 145 19.66 2.70 -15.18
CA SER A 145 19.37 3.40 -16.44
C SER A 145 18.14 4.30 -16.36
N SER A 146 18.08 5.34 -17.22
CA SER A 146 17.05 6.39 -17.14
C SER A 146 15.60 5.87 -17.16
N GLU A 147 15.35 4.75 -17.84
CA GLU A 147 14.02 4.12 -17.90
C GLU A 147 13.52 3.61 -16.52
N TYR A 148 14.42 3.13 -15.66
CA TYR A 148 14.05 2.67 -14.32
C TYR A 148 13.84 3.83 -13.34
N GLU A 149 14.54 4.95 -13.54
CA GLU A 149 14.36 6.17 -12.76
C GLU A 149 12.96 6.77 -12.99
N ASP A 150 12.49 6.76 -14.25
CA ASP A 150 11.14 7.19 -14.61
C ASP A 150 10.06 6.28 -13.99
N GLU A 151 10.25 4.96 -14.00
CA GLU A 151 9.33 4.01 -13.36
C GLU A 151 9.28 4.20 -11.84
N ALA A 152 10.43 4.40 -11.20
CA ALA A 152 10.50 4.62 -9.77
C ALA A 152 9.80 5.92 -9.34
N GLN A 153 9.99 6.99 -10.11
CA GLN A 153 9.32 8.25 -9.88
C GLN A 153 7.80 8.12 -10.01
N ARG A 154 7.34 7.34 -11.00
CA ARG A 154 5.92 7.04 -11.23
C ARG A 154 5.31 6.28 -10.05
N VAL A 155 5.96 5.21 -9.60
CA VAL A 155 5.55 4.43 -8.42
C VAL A 155 5.51 5.30 -7.17
N ARG A 156 6.53 6.14 -6.96
CA ARG A 156 6.58 7.05 -5.81
C ARG A 156 5.42 8.03 -5.81
N LYS A 157 5.13 8.63 -6.96
CA LYS A 157 4.02 9.57 -7.11
C LYS A 157 2.68 8.86 -6.83
N ALA A 158 2.48 7.67 -7.41
CA ALA A 158 1.28 6.88 -7.19
C ALA A 158 1.09 6.51 -5.71
N VAL A 159 2.14 6.08 -5.01
CA VAL A 159 2.07 5.74 -3.58
C VAL A 159 1.80 6.99 -2.71
N ALA A 160 2.43 8.13 -3.03
CA ALA A 160 2.16 9.37 -2.31
C ALA A 160 0.70 9.85 -2.49
N GLU A 161 0.18 9.79 -3.72
CA GLU A 161 -1.22 10.10 -4.01
C GLU A 161 -2.17 9.11 -3.35
N LEU A 162 -1.81 7.82 -3.27
CA LEU A 162 -2.58 6.79 -2.56
C LEU A 162 -2.73 7.14 -1.09
N MET A 163 -1.61 7.45 -0.42
CA MET A 163 -1.60 7.82 1.00
C MET A 163 -2.42 9.08 1.26
N TYR A 164 -2.30 10.08 0.38
CA TYR A 164 -3.10 11.29 0.46
C TYR A 164 -4.59 10.99 0.30
N LEU A 165 -5.00 10.28 -0.75
CA LEU A 165 -6.41 10.02 -1.04
C LEU A 165 -7.08 9.07 -0.03
N PHE A 166 -6.34 8.17 0.62
CA PHE A 166 -6.87 7.42 1.77
C PHE A 166 -6.96 8.25 3.05
N GLY A 167 -6.08 9.25 3.21
CA GLY A 167 -6.05 10.14 4.38
C GLY A 167 -7.06 11.29 4.32
N VAL A 168 -7.44 11.71 3.12
CA VAL A 168 -8.43 12.78 2.90
C VAL A 168 -9.83 12.29 3.23
N PHE A 169 -10.58 13.16 3.90
CA PHE A 169 -12.00 12.99 4.13
C PHE A 169 -12.78 13.71 3.02
N ILE A 170 -13.72 13.03 2.34
CA ILE A 170 -14.53 13.64 1.28
C ILE A 170 -16.00 13.77 1.69
N VAL A 171 -16.71 14.76 1.17
CA VAL A 171 -18.11 15.03 1.57
C VAL A 171 -19.02 13.80 1.40
N SER A 172 -18.78 12.97 0.37
CA SER A 172 -19.54 11.75 0.14
C SER A 172 -19.30 10.64 1.17
N ASP A 173 -18.23 10.69 1.97
CA ASP A 173 -18.03 9.79 3.12
C ASP A 173 -19.10 9.99 4.20
N ALA A 174 -19.74 11.17 4.24
CA ALA A 174 -20.84 11.46 5.15
C ALA A 174 -22.20 11.63 4.44
N VAL A 175 -22.21 12.12 3.20
CA VAL A 175 -23.43 12.26 2.39
C VAL A 175 -23.31 11.42 1.12
N PRO A 176 -23.65 10.11 1.17
CA PRO A 176 -23.47 9.22 0.03
C PRO A 176 -24.16 9.70 -1.27
N TYR A 177 -25.29 10.40 -1.15
CA TYR A 177 -26.04 10.91 -2.31
C TYR A 177 -25.35 12.07 -3.05
N CYS A 178 -24.34 12.71 -2.45
CA CYS A 178 -23.57 13.79 -3.07
C CYS A 178 -22.31 13.30 -3.80
N GLU A 179 -22.17 11.99 -4.01
CA GLU A 179 -21.02 11.37 -4.68
C GLU A 179 -20.84 11.88 -6.13
N TRP A 180 -21.93 12.20 -6.83
CA TRP A 180 -21.88 12.68 -8.21
C TRP A 180 -21.28 14.09 -8.37
N LEU A 181 -21.25 14.90 -7.30
CA LEU A 181 -20.74 16.27 -7.33
C LEU A 181 -19.21 16.35 -7.28
N ASP A 182 -18.55 15.31 -6.72
CA ASP A 182 -17.10 15.24 -6.55
C ASP A 182 -16.44 16.55 -6.06
N PHE A 183 -16.94 17.09 -4.94
CA PHE A 183 -16.38 18.30 -4.33
C PHE A 183 -14.88 18.10 -4.05
N GLY A 184 -14.04 18.93 -4.68
CA GLY A 184 -12.58 18.86 -4.58
C GLY A 184 -11.90 17.90 -5.57
N GLY A 185 -12.65 17.22 -6.45
CA GLY A 185 -12.11 16.37 -7.52
C GLY A 185 -11.46 15.07 -7.01
N HIS A 186 -11.72 14.68 -5.76
CA HIS A 186 -11.06 13.56 -5.11
C HIS A 186 -11.52 12.21 -5.68
N ILE A 187 -12.79 12.04 -6.03
CA ILE A 187 -13.31 10.81 -6.64
C ILE A 187 -12.70 10.59 -8.02
N LYS A 188 -12.60 11.67 -8.83
CA LYS A 188 -11.89 11.60 -10.11
C LYS A 188 -10.42 11.24 -9.92
N ALA A 189 -9.72 11.86 -8.96
CA ALA A 189 -8.34 11.53 -8.64
C ALA A 189 -8.19 10.06 -8.20
N MET A 190 -9.10 9.54 -7.37
CA MET A 190 -9.13 8.14 -6.95
C MET A 190 -9.28 7.18 -8.14
N LYS A 191 -10.17 7.48 -9.08
CA LYS A 191 -10.35 6.65 -10.29
C LYS A 191 -9.10 6.66 -11.18
N LEU A 192 -8.50 7.83 -11.39
CA LEU A 192 -7.27 7.96 -12.18
C LEU A 192 -6.12 7.19 -11.53
N LEU A 193 -6.00 7.27 -10.21
CA LEU A 193 -4.98 6.55 -9.46
C LEU A 193 -5.21 5.04 -9.46
N ALA A 194 -6.45 4.56 -9.43
CA ALA A 194 -6.75 3.13 -9.57
C ALA A 194 -6.25 2.58 -10.92
N VAL A 195 -6.51 3.30 -12.02
CA VAL A 195 -6.00 2.94 -13.36
C VAL A 195 -4.47 2.93 -13.39
N GLU A 196 -3.83 3.88 -12.70
CA GLU A 196 -2.38 3.94 -12.61
C GLU A 196 -1.79 2.72 -11.87
N PHE A 197 -2.40 2.30 -10.76
CA PHE A 197 -1.99 1.08 -10.06
C PHE A 197 -2.24 -0.19 -10.88
N ASP A 198 -3.36 -0.28 -11.59
CA ASP A 198 -3.63 -1.39 -12.51
C ASP A 198 -2.53 -1.50 -13.58
N TYR A 199 -2.09 -0.37 -14.13
CA TYR A 199 -0.97 -0.33 -15.06
C TYR A 199 0.35 -0.78 -14.42
N ILE A 200 0.70 -0.25 -13.23
CA ILE A 200 1.96 -0.60 -12.54
C ILE A 200 2.01 -2.09 -12.22
N PHE A 201 0.97 -2.62 -11.57
CA PHE A 201 0.92 -4.03 -11.20
C PHE A 201 0.81 -4.94 -12.43
N GLY A 202 0.04 -4.54 -13.45
CA GLY A 202 -0.04 -5.26 -14.71
C GLY A 202 1.31 -5.36 -15.42
N LYS A 203 2.08 -4.25 -15.47
CA LYS A 203 3.43 -4.24 -16.03
C LYS A 203 4.35 -5.22 -15.28
N TRP A 204 4.34 -5.18 -13.94
CA TRP A 204 5.17 -6.09 -13.14
C TRP A 204 4.78 -7.55 -13.31
N LEU A 205 3.49 -7.86 -13.33
CA LEU A 205 2.99 -9.22 -13.57
C LEU A 205 3.44 -9.77 -14.92
N GLU A 206 3.34 -8.97 -15.98
CA GLU A 206 3.73 -9.37 -17.33
C GLU A 206 5.24 -9.60 -17.44
N GLU A 207 6.06 -8.71 -16.87
CA GLU A 207 7.51 -8.92 -16.83
C GLU A 207 7.90 -10.21 -16.09
N HIS A 208 7.18 -10.55 -15.01
CA HIS A 208 7.41 -11.79 -14.26
C HIS A 208 7.01 -13.02 -15.07
N ARG A 209 5.88 -12.96 -15.76
CA ARG A 209 5.43 -14.03 -16.66
C ARG A 209 6.45 -14.30 -17.78
N GLN A 210 6.95 -13.24 -18.42
CA GLN A 210 7.98 -13.36 -19.45
C GLN A 210 9.32 -13.89 -18.93
N LYS A 211 9.68 -13.59 -17.67
CA LYS A 211 10.88 -14.18 -17.03
C LYS A 211 10.70 -15.68 -16.83
N ILE A 212 9.53 -16.13 -16.39
CA ILE A 212 9.23 -17.56 -16.20
C ILE A 212 9.32 -18.31 -17.53
N ASP A 213 8.71 -17.78 -18.60
CA ASP A 213 8.71 -18.41 -19.93
C ASP A 213 10.13 -18.55 -20.52
N LYS A 214 11.08 -17.70 -20.09
CA LYS A 214 12.47 -17.70 -20.55
C LYS A 214 13.41 -18.52 -19.66
N ARG A 215 12.96 -19.02 -18.49
CA ARG A 215 13.83 -19.81 -17.58
C ARG A 215 14.10 -21.20 -18.17
N THR A 216 15.38 -21.55 -18.27
CA THR A 216 15.81 -22.92 -18.61
C THR A 216 15.74 -23.79 -17.34
N ALA A 217 15.33 -25.06 -17.46
CA ALA A 217 15.20 -25.97 -16.32
C ALA A 217 16.54 -26.12 -15.58
N GLY A 218 16.65 -25.53 -14.38
CA GLY A 218 17.83 -25.67 -13.50
C GLY A 218 18.31 -24.41 -12.79
N GLU A 219 17.81 -23.21 -13.12
CA GLU A 219 18.16 -21.98 -12.41
C GLU A 219 17.30 -21.80 -11.15
N GLU A 220 17.89 -22.05 -9.98
CA GLU A 220 17.28 -21.78 -8.68
C GLU A 220 17.31 -20.27 -8.42
N SER A 221 16.26 -19.56 -8.82
CA SER A 221 16.12 -18.12 -8.58
C SER A 221 15.38 -17.85 -7.27
N GLU A 222 15.75 -16.78 -6.59
CA GLU A 222 14.95 -16.25 -5.48
C GLU A 222 13.56 -15.83 -5.97
N HIS A 223 12.53 -16.45 -5.40
CA HIS A 223 11.14 -16.13 -5.68
C HIS A 223 10.71 -14.91 -4.86
N ASP A 224 10.29 -13.86 -5.56
CA ASP A 224 9.59 -12.73 -4.94
C ASP A 224 8.09 -13.01 -4.78
N PHE A 225 7.33 -12.00 -4.36
CA PHE A 225 5.91 -12.17 -4.12
C PHE A 225 5.12 -12.56 -5.37
N ILE A 226 5.38 -11.91 -6.50
CA ILE A 226 4.63 -12.16 -7.74
C ILE A 226 4.85 -13.61 -8.18
N ASP A 227 6.10 -14.10 -8.11
CA ASP A 227 6.43 -15.48 -8.43
C ASP A 227 5.66 -16.49 -7.56
N ILE A 228 5.48 -16.18 -6.26
CA ILE A 228 4.81 -17.09 -5.31
C ILE A 228 3.30 -17.08 -5.53
N GLN A 229 2.71 -15.91 -5.78
CA GLN A 229 1.28 -15.82 -6.05
C GLN A 229 0.90 -16.59 -7.33
N GLN A 230 1.71 -16.47 -8.40
CA GLN A 230 1.48 -17.21 -9.65
C GLN A 230 1.63 -18.72 -9.46
N ARG A 231 2.57 -19.17 -8.63
CA ARG A 231 2.74 -20.60 -8.31
C ARG A 231 1.54 -21.15 -7.54
N ASP A 232 1.10 -20.47 -6.49
CA ASP A 232 -0.07 -20.88 -5.70
C ASP A 232 -1.35 -20.93 -6.57
N GLU A 233 -1.48 -20.00 -7.52
CA GLU A 233 -2.60 -19.96 -8.45
C GLU A 233 -2.57 -21.11 -9.46
N ALA A 234 -1.39 -21.44 -10.00
CA ALA A 234 -1.18 -22.60 -10.85
C ALA A 234 -1.43 -23.93 -10.10
N GLU A 235 -0.96 -24.06 -8.85
CA GLU A 235 -1.22 -25.23 -8.02
C GLU A 235 -2.72 -25.39 -7.72
N ARG A 236 -3.44 -24.28 -7.48
CA ARG A 236 -4.92 -24.31 -7.33
C ARG A 236 -5.65 -24.61 -8.63
N SER A 237 -5.20 -24.11 -9.79
CA SER A 237 -5.85 -24.43 -11.06
C SER A 237 -5.68 -25.90 -11.42
N ILE A 238 -4.49 -26.46 -11.17
CA ILE A 238 -4.20 -27.90 -11.32
C ILE A 238 -5.09 -28.74 -10.40
N ASP A 239 -5.33 -28.28 -9.17
CA ASP A 239 -6.22 -28.99 -8.23
C ASP A 239 -7.69 -28.92 -8.68
N VAL A 240 -8.17 -27.76 -9.16
CA VAL A 240 -9.54 -27.62 -9.71
C VAL A 240 -9.75 -28.51 -10.94
N ASP A 241 -8.79 -28.57 -11.87
CA ASP A 241 -8.85 -29.47 -13.03
C ASP A 241 -8.81 -30.95 -12.63
N ARG A 242 -8.15 -31.28 -11.51
CA ARG A 242 -8.13 -32.64 -10.94
C ARG A 242 -9.47 -33.03 -10.30
N TRP A 243 -10.20 -32.08 -9.74
CA TRP A 243 -11.55 -32.31 -9.16
C TRP A 243 -12.67 -32.38 -10.19
N VAL A 244 -12.53 -31.69 -11.33
CA VAL A 244 -13.52 -31.71 -12.42
C VAL A 244 -13.41 -32.97 -13.28
N ASN A 245 -12.28 -33.68 -13.22
CA ASN A 245 -12.00 -34.91 -13.97
C ASN A 245 -12.03 -36.20 -13.13
N LEU A 246 -12.72 -36.17 -11.98
CA LEU A 246 -13.12 -37.33 -11.18
C LEU A 246 -14.65 -37.44 -11.15
#